data_AF-A0A0G1VNG5-F1
#
_entry.id   AF-A0A0G1VNG5-F1
#
_cell.length_a   1.000
_cell.length_b   1.000
_cell.length_c   1.000
_cell.angle_alpha   90.00
_cell.angle_beta   90.00
_cell.angle_gamma   90.00
#
_symmetry.space_group_name_H-M   'P 1'
#
loop_
_entity.id
_entity.type
_entity.pdbx_description
1 polymer ?
#
loop_
_entity_poly.entity_id
_entity_poly.type
_entity_poly.pdbx_seq_one_letter_code
_entity_poly.pdbx_strand_id
1 'polypeptide(L)'
;MNKIESQIPTSIGIIMDGNRRYARSKGLPTLEGHHSGYQKLREVLKWAKEAGVKEMIVYAFSTENWNRTAEEVSYLMGLFRESIHVLTKEAIRDDVRIIFLGDRTRLEAGLQKVMNDAERETVKCSSFKFGIPDLIIRTSGEVRLSNFLPWQSVYSELVFTKTLWPEFSKEELLSILKNYSERERRLGK
;
A
#
# COMPACT_ATOMS: atom_id res chain seq x y z
N MET A 1 29.66 -10.07 -18.23
CA MET A 1 28.42 -9.29 -18.03
C MET A 1 27.37 -10.22 -17.46
N ASN A 2 27.07 -10.09 -16.16
CA ASN A 2 26.28 -11.07 -15.42
C ASN A 2 24.78 -10.90 -15.69
N LYS A 3 24.13 -12.01 -16.03
CA LYS A 3 22.70 -12.17 -16.33
C LYS A 3 21.81 -12.11 -15.07
N ILE A 4 22.24 -11.36 -14.04
CA ILE A 4 21.64 -11.28 -12.69
C ILE A 4 21.31 -9.82 -12.32
N GLU A 5 20.90 -8.99 -13.28
CA GLU A 5 20.01 -7.87 -12.99
C GLU A 5 18.58 -8.38 -13.21
N SER A 6 18.13 -9.23 -12.28
CA SER A 6 16.75 -9.72 -12.24
C SER A 6 15.84 -8.50 -12.08
N GLN A 7 14.87 -8.28 -12.99
CA GLN A 7 14.01 -7.09 -12.98
C GLN A 7 13.18 -7.04 -11.69
N ILE A 8 13.60 -6.23 -10.72
CA ILE A 8 12.77 -5.82 -9.58
C ILE A 8 11.61 -5.00 -10.14
N PRO A 9 10.36 -5.21 -9.72
CA PRO A 9 9.24 -4.39 -10.18
C PRO A 9 9.51 -2.93 -9.84
N THR A 10 9.31 -2.04 -10.80
CA THR A 10 9.49 -0.60 -10.58
C THR A 10 8.42 -0.08 -9.65
N SER A 11 7.18 -0.52 -9.85
CA SER A 11 6.00 -0.08 -9.11
C SER A 11 5.18 -1.25 -8.57
N ILE A 12 4.85 -1.21 -7.28
CA ILE A 12 4.05 -2.25 -6.61
C ILE A 12 2.76 -1.66 -6.06
N GLY A 13 1.62 -2.27 -6.38
CA GLY A 13 0.36 -2.04 -5.69
C GLY A 13 0.18 -3.01 -4.52
N ILE A 14 -0.36 -2.54 -3.39
CA ILE A 14 -0.66 -3.41 -2.24
C ILE A 14 -2.06 -3.18 -1.68
N ILE A 15 -2.80 -4.29 -1.55
CA ILE A 15 -4.11 -4.35 -0.91
C ILE A 15 -3.92 -4.98 0.47
N MET A 16 -3.97 -4.13 1.50
CA MET A 16 -3.68 -4.46 2.90
C MET A 16 -4.87 -5.12 3.62
N ASP A 17 -5.32 -6.27 3.11
CA ASP A 17 -6.49 -6.99 3.60
C ASP A 17 -6.14 -7.91 4.79
N GLY A 18 -7.12 -8.16 5.66
CA GLY A 18 -6.99 -9.09 6.79
C GLY A 18 -6.88 -8.45 8.17
N ASN A 19 -6.83 -7.12 8.29
CA ASN A 19 -6.72 -6.40 9.57
C ASN A 19 -7.73 -6.86 10.63
N ARG A 20 -9.02 -6.88 10.28
CA ARG A 20 -10.09 -7.32 11.20
C ARG A 20 -10.00 -8.79 11.56
N ARG A 21 -9.60 -9.64 10.61
CA ARG A 21 -9.42 -11.10 10.83
C ARG A 21 -8.24 -11.35 11.77
N TYR A 22 -7.17 -10.57 11.64
CA TYR A 22 -6.02 -10.61 12.52
C TYR A 22 -6.40 -10.23 13.96
N ALA A 23 -7.12 -9.12 14.14
CA ALA A 23 -7.58 -8.74 15.48
C ALA A 23 -8.42 -9.86 16.14
N ARG A 24 -9.37 -10.43 15.39
CA ARG A 24 -10.21 -11.54 15.88
C ARG A 24 -9.41 -12.77 16.25
N SER A 25 -8.40 -13.15 15.44
CA SER A 25 -7.58 -14.33 15.73
C SER A 25 -6.70 -14.17 16.98
N LYS A 26 -6.41 -12.92 17.37
CA LYS A 26 -5.68 -12.58 18.61
C LYS A 26 -6.61 -12.24 19.79
N GLY A 27 -7.93 -12.31 19.62
CA GLY A 27 -8.90 -11.91 20.65
C GLY A 27 -8.93 -10.40 20.95
N LEU A 28 -8.46 -9.58 20.02
CA LEU A 28 -8.37 -8.12 20.16
C LEU A 28 -9.60 -7.41 19.56
N PRO A 29 -9.90 -6.17 20.00
CA PRO A 29 -10.86 -5.32 19.32
C PRO A 29 -10.53 -5.15 17.84
N THR A 30 -11.55 -5.09 16.99
CA THR A 30 -11.37 -5.02 15.52
C THR A 30 -10.54 -3.81 15.08
N LEU A 31 -10.65 -2.69 15.81
CA LEU A 31 -9.94 -1.44 15.55
C LEU A 31 -8.42 -1.57 15.78
N GLU A 32 -7.99 -2.42 16.72
CA GLU A 32 -6.56 -2.69 16.96
C GLU A 32 -5.90 -3.35 15.75
N GLY A 33 -6.65 -4.16 15.01
CA GLY A 33 -6.15 -4.76 13.76
C GLY A 33 -5.76 -3.71 12.72
N HIS A 34 -6.49 -2.60 12.66
CA HIS A 34 -6.16 -1.48 11.77
C HIS A 34 -4.93 -0.72 12.25
N HIS A 35 -4.75 -0.55 13.57
CA HIS A 35 -3.55 0.03 14.14
C HIS A 35 -2.30 -0.81 13.84
N SER A 36 -2.36 -2.13 14.06
CA SER A 36 -1.29 -3.05 13.67
C SER A 36 -1.03 -3.02 12.16
N GLY A 37 -2.08 -2.89 11.35
CA GLY A 37 -1.96 -2.76 9.91
C GLY A 37 -1.20 -1.49 9.48
N TYR A 38 -1.41 -0.36 10.17
CA TYR A 38 -0.66 0.85 9.92
C TYR A 38 0.83 0.69 10.28
N GLN A 39 1.14 0.08 11.42
CA GLN A 39 2.53 -0.21 11.80
C GLN A 39 3.21 -1.09 10.73
N LYS A 40 2.52 -2.11 10.24
CA LYS A 40 3.01 -2.97 9.16
C LYS A 40 3.28 -2.20 7.87
N LEU A 41 2.44 -1.23 7.51
CA LEU A 41 2.65 -0.41 6.31
C LEU A 41 4.01 0.31 6.35
N ARG A 42 4.38 0.89 7.49
CA ARG A 42 5.68 1.56 7.65
C ARG A 42 6.85 0.60 7.44
N GLU A 43 6.75 -0.61 7.99
CA GLU A 43 7.75 -1.65 7.78
C GLU A 43 7.87 -2.05 6.30
N VAL A 44 6.74 -2.32 5.64
CA VAL A 44 6.72 -2.75 4.23
C VAL A 44 7.24 -1.66 3.30
N LEU A 45 6.90 -0.39 3.53
CA LEU A 45 7.45 0.74 2.77
C LEU A 45 8.97 0.78 2.86
N LYS A 46 9.52 0.60 4.07
CA LYS A 46 10.97 0.53 4.30
C LYS A 46 11.59 -0.68 3.57
N TRP A 47 11.00 -1.87 3.70
CA TRP A 47 11.52 -3.07 3.06
C TRP A 47 11.50 -2.99 1.53
N ALA A 48 10.43 -2.45 0.94
CA ALA A 48 10.32 -2.26 -0.50
C ALA A 48 11.38 -1.28 -1.01
N LYS A 49 11.59 -0.17 -0.31
CA LYS A 49 12.65 0.79 -0.64
C LYS A 49 14.04 0.15 -0.55
N GLU A 50 14.33 -0.60 0.52
CA GLU A 50 15.58 -1.36 0.70
C GLU A 50 15.79 -2.38 -0.41
N ALA A 51 14.72 -3.01 -0.90
CA ALA A 51 14.74 -3.93 -2.03
C ALA A 51 14.86 -3.23 -3.39
N GLY A 52 14.91 -1.89 -3.45
CA GLY A 52 15.10 -1.14 -4.68
C GLY A 52 13.82 -0.83 -5.47
N VAL A 53 12.64 -1.15 -4.93
CA VAL A 53 11.35 -0.75 -5.49
C VAL A 53 11.27 0.78 -5.52
N LYS A 54 10.83 1.35 -6.65
CA LYS A 54 10.82 2.80 -6.85
C LYS A 54 9.51 3.44 -6.46
N GLU A 55 8.41 2.72 -6.60
CA GLU A 55 7.06 3.22 -6.37
C GLU A 55 6.20 2.21 -5.61
N MET A 56 5.41 2.69 -4.67
CA MET A 56 4.40 1.90 -3.96
C MET A 56 3.05 2.59 -4.00
N ILE A 57 2.01 1.86 -4.41
CA ILE A 57 0.62 2.31 -4.40
C ILE A 57 -0.13 1.50 -3.33
N VAL A 58 -0.63 2.18 -2.31
CA VAL A 58 -1.21 1.54 -1.12
C VAL A 58 -2.72 1.74 -1.12
N TYR A 59 -3.49 0.64 -1.07
CA TYR A 59 -4.95 0.73 -0.98
C TYR A 59 -5.38 0.98 0.47
N ALA A 60 -5.32 2.25 0.90
CA ALA A 60 -5.55 2.64 2.29
C ALA A 60 -7.05 2.66 2.69
N PHE A 61 -7.92 3.18 1.81
CA PHE A 61 -9.36 3.27 2.06
C PHE A 61 -10.13 3.29 0.73
N SER A 62 -11.16 2.44 0.60
CA SER A 62 -11.98 2.35 -0.63
C SER A 62 -13.30 3.09 -0.55
N THR A 63 -13.93 3.33 -1.70
CA THR A 63 -15.30 3.88 -1.80
C THR A 63 -16.34 3.03 -1.07
N GLU A 64 -16.17 1.71 -1.04
CA GLU A 64 -17.08 0.78 -0.37
C GLU A 64 -16.84 0.75 1.15
N ASN A 65 -15.70 1.24 1.64
CA ASN A 65 -15.43 1.31 3.09
C ASN A 65 -16.33 2.32 3.80
N TRP A 66 -16.96 3.24 3.06
CA TRP A 66 -18.01 4.11 3.59
C TRP A 66 -19.27 3.37 4.03
N ASN A 67 -19.48 2.13 3.61
CA ASN A 67 -20.62 1.31 4.03
C ASN A 67 -20.41 0.63 5.41
N ARG A 68 -19.29 0.93 6.09
CA ARG A 68 -19.00 0.46 7.45
C ARG A 68 -19.74 1.33 8.48
N THR A 69 -19.67 0.96 9.76
CA THR A 69 -20.29 1.75 10.84
C THR A 69 -19.62 3.12 10.94
N ALA A 70 -20.39 4.14 11.36
CA ALA A 70 -19.88 5.51 11.53
C ALA A 70 -18.69 5.56 12.51
N GLU A 71 -18.75 4.76 13.59
CA GLU A 71 -17.66 4.61 14.56
C GLU A 71 -16.37 4.11 13.89
N GLU A 72 -16.45 3.04 13.10
CA GLU A 72 -15.28 2.49 12.43
C GLU A 72 -14.72 3.46 11.37
N VAL A 73 -15.59 4.11 10.61
CA VAL A 73 -15.18 5.12 9.63
C VAL A 73 -14.47 6.28 10.34
N SER A 74 -15.04 6.80 11.43
CA SER A 74 -14.44 7.87 12.23
C SER A 74 -13.06 7.47 12.76
N TYR A 75 -12.93 6.25 13.28
CA TYR A 75 -11.65 5.72 13.75
C TYR A 75 -10.61 5.65 12.62
N LEU A 76 -10.99 5.12 11.45
CA LEU A 76 -10.08 5.02 10.30
C LEU A 76 -9.64 6.40 9.80
N MET A 77 -10.52 7.42 9.82
CA MET A 77 -10.14 8.78 9.45
C MET A 77 -9.15 9.39 10.46
N GLY A 78 -9.36 9.16 11.76
CA GLY A 78 -8.43 9.57 12.81
C GLY A 78 -7.05 8.91 12.64
N LEU A 79 -7.03 7.59 12.48
CA LEU A 79 -5.80 6.84 12.23
C LEU A 79 -5.11 7.32 10.94
N PHE A 80 -5.86 7.58 9.87
CA PHE A 80 -5.32 8.06 8.60
C PHE A 80 -4.69 9.45 8.76
N ARG A 81 -5.32 10.38 9.48
CA ARG A 81 -4.76 11.69 9.80
C ARG A 81 -3.42 11.57 10.53
N GLU A 82 -3.37 10.78 11.61
CA GLU A 82 -2.13 10.54 12.37
C GLU A 82 -1.05 9.91 11.48
N SER A 83 -1.46 8.95 10.65
CA SER A 83 -0.58 8.24 9.73
C SER A 83 0.08 9.18 8.73
N ILE A 84 -0.66 10.14 8.16
CA ILE A 84 -0.11 11.11 7.21
C ILE A 84 0.97 11.97 7.89
N HIS A 85 0.73 12.44 9.12
CA HIS A 85 1.71 13.26 9.82
C HIS A 85 3.04 12.53 10.06
N VAL A 86 2.97 11.27 10.49
CA VAL A 86 4.16 10.44 10.69
C VAL A 86 4.85 10.12 9.37
N LEU A 87 4.08 9.62 8.38
CA LEU A 87 4.62 9.24 7.07
C LEU A 87 5.24 10.43 6.33
N THR A 88 4.70 11.63 6.47
CA THR A 88 5.27 12.84 5.83
C THR A 88 6.66 13.15 6.37
N LYS A 89 6.86 13.08 7.69
CA LYS A 89 8.17 13.30 8.31
C LYS A 89 9.19 12.25 7.86
N GLU A 90 8.76 10.99 7.83
CA GLU A 90 9.60 9.88 7.35
C GLU A 90 9.93 10.04 5.86
N ALA A 91 8.94 10.41 5.05
CA ALA A 91 9.10 10.60 3.62
C ALA A 91 10.10 11.72 3.30
N ILE A 92 10.01 12.87 3.98
CA ILE A 92 10.99 13.95 3.82
C ILE A 92 12.41 13.48 4.18
N ARG A 93 12.56 12.81 5.33
CA ARG A 93 13.86 12.26 5.77
C ARG A 93 14.43 11.28 4.75
N ASP A 94 13.56 10.47 4.16
CA ASP A 94 13.92 9.35 3.32
C ASP A 94 13.85 9.70 1.81
N ASP A 95 13.71 10.99 1.44
CA ASP A 95 13.57 11.47 0.06
C ASP A 95 12.48 10.76 -0.76
N VAL A 96 11.33 10.54 -0.13
CA VAL A 96 10.14 9.90 -0.71
C VAL A 96 9.06 10.95 -0.98
N ARG A 97 8.43 10.87 -2.15
CA ARG A 97 7.27 11.70 -2.50
C ARG A 97 5.96 11.01 -2.14
N ILE A 98 5.06 11.72 -1.48
CA ILE A 98 3.69 11.26 -1.18
C ILE A 98 2.72 11.90 -2.18
N ILE A 99 1.82 11.08 -2.74
CA ILE A 99 0.69 11.53 -3.55
C ILE A 99 -0.55 10.76 -3.11
N PHE A 100 -1.68 11.44 -2.94
CA PHE A 100 -2.96 10.80 -2.66
C PHE A 100 -3.83 10.71 -3.92
N LEU A 101 -4.25 9.48 -4.21
CA LEU A 101 -5.17 9.17 -5.30
C LEU A 101 -6.57 8.92 -4.74
N GLY A 102 -7.60 9.44 -5.42
CA GLY A 102 -9.01 9.19 -5.07
C GLY A 102 -9.82 10.45 -4.81
N ASP A 103 -11.13 10.24 -4.59
CA ASP A 103 -12.08 11.31 -4.29
C ASP A 103 -11.91 11.81 -2.84
N ARG A 104 -11.59 13.10 -2.70
CA ARG A 104 -11.38 13.77 -1.41
C ARG A 104 -12.63 14.52 -0.91
N THR A 105 -13.68 14.63 -1.72
CA THR A 105 -14.85 15.48 -1.43
C THR A 105 -15.59 15.06 -0.16
N ARG A 106 -15.58 13.76 0.14
CA ARG A 106 -16.23 13.18 1.34
C ARG A 106 -15.39 13.28 2.62
N LEU A 107 -14.13 13.71 2.51
CA LEU A 107 -13.24 13.85 3.67
C LEU A 107 -13.47 15.21 4.34
N GLU A 108 -13.31 15.28 5.66
CA GLU A 108 -13.38 16.55 6.37
C GLU A 108 -12.30 17.53 5.89
N ALA A 109 -12.61 18.83 5.86
CA ALA A 109 -11.71 19.87 5.35
C ALA A 109 -10.33 19.85 6.03
N GLY A 110 -10.28 19.56 7.33
CA GLY A 110 -9.04 19.44 8.06
C GLY A 110 -8.16 18.27 7.61
N LEU A 111 -8.75 17.16 7.16
CA LEU A 111 -8.01 16.01 6.65
C LEU A 111 -7.53 16.27 5.21
N GLN A 112 -8.38 16.88 4.38
CA GLN A 112 -7.99 17.34 3.05
C GLN A 112 -6.79 18.29 3.12
N LYS A 113 -6.78 19.22 4.08
CA LYS A 113 -5.64 20.12 4.31
C LYS A 113 -4.37 19.35 4.65
N VAL A 114 -4.45 18.39 5.57
CA VAL A 114 -3.29 17.57 5.97
C VAL A 114 -2.73 16.77 4.79
N MET A 115 -3.59 16.23 3.93
CA MET A 115 -3.18 15.56 2.69
C MET A 115 -2.47 16.52 1.73
N ASN A 116 -3.05 17.70 1.48
CA ASN A 116 -2.45 18.71 0.59
C ASN A 116 -1.11 19.22 1.13
N ASP A 117 -0.99 19.37 2.45
CA ASP A 117 0.25 19.78 3.11
C ASP A 117 1.35 18.73 2.90
N ALA A 118 1.04 17.44 3.10
CA ALA A 118 1.97 16.33 2.87
C ALA A 118 2.47 16.25 1.41
N GLU A 119 1.58 16.42 0.42
CA GLU A 119 1.96 16.44 -0.99
C GLU A 119 2.87 17.64 -1.31
N ARG A 120 2.56 18.81 -0.76
CA ARG A 120 3.37 20.03 -0.96
C ARG A 120 4.74 19.91 -0.31
N GLU A 121 4.82 19.38 0.90
CA GLU A 121 6.06 19.23 1.66
C GLU A 121 7.01 18.21 1.03
N THR A 122 6.46 17.18 0.38
CA THR A 122 7.24 16.12 -0.28
C THR A 122 7.42 16.35 -1.78
N VAL A 123 6.95 17.47 -2.35
CA VAL A 123 6.98 17.74 -3.81
C VAL A 123 8.39 17.77 -4.40
N LYS A 124 9.37 18.20 -3.59
CA LYS A 124 10.79 18.30 -3.98
C LYS A 124 11.51 16.95 -3.88
N CYS A 125 10.91 15.97 -3.22
CA CYS A 125 11.45 14.62 -3.17
C CYS A 125 11.35 13.93 -4.53
N SER A 126 12.14 12.88 -4.70
CA SER A 126 12.32 12.15 -5.96
C SER A 126 11.04 12.03 -6.83
N SER A 127 11.20 12.44 -8.09
CA SER A 127 10.15 12.95 -8.99
C SER A 127 8.99 11.98 -9.27
N PHE A 128 7.76 12.49 -9.18
CA PHE A 128 6.51 11.80 -9.48
C PHE A 128 6.51 11.15 -10.86
N LYS A 129 6.30 9.84 -10.86
CA LYS A 129 5.87 9.06 -12.01
C LYS A 129 4.54 8.44 -11.64
N PHE A 130 3.51 8.77 -12.41
CA PHE A 130 2.24 8.06 -12.34
C PHE A 130 2.44 6.73 -13.08
N GLY A 131 2.81 5.69 -12.34
CA GLY A 131 3.15 4.38 -12.88
C GLY A 131 1.97 3.41 -12.94
N ILE A 132 2.02 2.52 -13.92
CA ILE A 132 1.23 1.28 -13.97
C ILE A 132 1.93 0.30 -13.02
N PRO A 133 1.24 -0.30 -12.02
CA PRO A 133 1.88 -1.27 -11.14
C PRO A 133 2.37 -2.46 -11.96
N ASP A 134 3.62 -2.84 -11.80
CA ASP A 134 4.18 -4.06 -12.38
C ASP A 134 3.63 -5.30 -11.67
N LEU A 135 3.40 -5.16 -10.36
CA LEU A 135 2.99 -6.21 -9.45
C LEU A 135 1.92 -5.66 -8.51
N ILE A 136 0.85 -6.42 -8.29
CA ILE A 136 -0.12 -6.17 -7.22
C ILE A 136 -0.12 -7.34 -6.24
N ILE A 137 0.08 -7.01 -4.98
CA ILE A 137 0.04 -7.98 -3.86
C ILE A 137 -1.25 -7.75 -3.08
N ARG A 138 -1.99 -8.83 -2.81
CA ARG A 138 -3.12 -8.83 -1.88
C ARG A 138 -2.94 -9.91 -0.83
N THR A 139 -3.09 -9.50 0.42
CA THR A 139 -3.05 -10.38 1.60
C THR A 139 -4.40 -11.00 1.90
N SER A 140 -4.45 -11.89 2.89
CA SER A 140 -5.63 -12.54 3.48
C SER A 140 -6.39 -13.59 2.65
N GLY A 141 -5.83 -14.00 1.51
CA GLY A 141 -6.31 -15.12 0.69
C GLY A 141 -7.46 -14.79 -0.27
N GLU A 142 -7.92 -13.55 -0.30
CA GLU A 142 -8.98 -13.12 -1.23
C GLU A 142 -8.42 -12.93 -2.64
N VAL A 143 -8.98 -13.64 -3.63
CA VAL A 143 -8.53 -13.59 -5.03
C VAL A 143 -9.38 -12.62 -5.85
N ARG A 144 -9.18 -11.31 -5.63
CA ARG A 144 -9.83 -10.21 -6.38
C ARG A 144 -9.10 -8.88 -6.16
N LEU A 145 -9.33 -7.89 -7.01
CA LEU A 145 -8.76 -6.53 -6.83
C LEU A 145 -9.67 -5.56 -6.09
N SER A 146 -10.98 -5.86 -5.98
CA SER A 146 -11.94 -5.00 -5.24
C SER A 146 -11.88 -3.52 -5.67
N ASN A 147 -11.96 -3.29 -6.99
CA ASN A 147 -11.91 -1.97 -7.62
C ASN A 147 -10.57 -1.22 -7.46
N PHE A 148 -9.51 -1.90 -7.01
CA PHE A 148 -8.18 -1.32 -6.95
C PHE A 148 -7.55 -1.27 -8.34
N LEU A 149 -7.36 -0.06 -8.87
CA LEU A 149 -6.64 0.23 -10.11
C LEU A 149 -7.09 -0.61 -11.34
N PRO A 150 -8.39 -0.72 -11.65
CA PRO A 150 -8.88 -1.66 -12.65
C PRO A 150 -8.30 -1.45 -14.06
N TRP A 151 -7.97 -0.20 -14.42
CA TRP A 151 -7.35 0.12 -15.69
C TRP A 151 -5.83 -0.07 -15.65
N GLN A 152 -5.19 0.39 -14.58
CA GLN A 152 -3.74 0.33 -14.44
C GLN A 152 -3.25 -1.11 -14.17
N SER A 153 -4.12 -2.01 -13.71
CA SER A 153 -3.72 -3.38 -13.38
C SER A 153 -3.72 -4.36 -14.56
N VAL A 154 -4.07 -3.93 -15.79
CA VAL A 154 -4.37 -4.83 -16.93
C VAL A 154 -3.23 -5.79 -17.27
N TYR A 155 -1.97 -5.37 -17.09
CA TYR A 155 -0.78 -6.19 -17.34
C TYR A 155 0.09 -6.39 -16.09
N SER A 156 -0.47 -6.14 -14.91
CA SER A 156 0.22 -6.40 -13.65
C SER A 156 0.27 -7.89 -13.37
N GLU A 157 1.39 -8.36 -12.83
CA GLU A 157 1.41 -9.64 -12.14
C GLU A 157 0.58 -9.54 -10.86
N LEU A 158 -0.19 -10.59 -10.55
CA LEU A 158 -1.05 -10.63 -9.38
C LEU A 158 -0.57 -11.71 -8.42
N VAL A 159 -0.33 -11.31 -7.17
CA VAL A 159 0.06 -12.23 -6.10
C VAL A 159 -0.95 -12.15 -4.97
N PHE A 160 -1.52 -13.30 -4.65
CA PHE A 160 -2.48 -13.48 -3.57
C PHE A 160 -1.87 -14.38 -2.50
N THR A 161 -1.65 -13.85 -1.30
CA THR A 161 -1.16 -14.63 -0.16
C THR A 161 -2.26 -14.81 0.88
N LYS A 162 -2.23 -15.95 1.57
CA LYS A 162 -3.14 -16.25 2.68
C LYS A 162 -2.75 -15.50 3.96
N THR A 163 -1.52 -15.00 4.06
CA THR A 163 -1.03 -14.24 5.22
C THR A 163 -1.92 -13.03 5.48
N LEU A 164 -2.34 -12.81 6.72
CA LEU A 164 -3.11 -11.61 7.10
C LEU A 164 -2.18 -10.39 7.12
N TRP A 165 -2.67 -9.21 6.74
CA TRP A 165 -1.81 -8.04 6.56
C TRP A 165 -0.85 -7.76 7.73
N PRO A 166 -1.29 -7.68 9.01
CA PRO A 166 -0.35 -7.44 10.12
C PRO A 166 0.72 -8.51 10.33
N GLU A 167 0.55 -9.71 9.76
CA GLU A 167 1.50 -10.83 9.84
C GLU A 167 2.44 -10.91 8.63
N PHE A 168 2.25 -10.06 7.61
CA PHE A 168 3.08 -10.05 6.40
C PHE A 168 4.55 -9.75 6.75
N SER A 169 5.47 -10.57 6.26
CA SER A 169 6.88 -10.54 6.66
C SER A 169 7.80 -10.00 5.56
N LYS A 170 9.02 -9.60 5.95
CA LYS A 170 10.05 -9.15 5.01
C LYS A 170 10.47 -10.28 4.07
N GLU A 171 10.60 -11.50 4.60
CA GLU A 171 10.99 -12.70 3.86
C GLU A 171 9.94 -13.04 2.79
N GLU A 172 8.66 -12.90 3.14
CA GLU A 172 7.56 -13.09 2.20
C GLU A 172 7.59 -12.06 1.07
N LEU A 173 7.77 -10.77 1.39
CA LEU A 173 7.95 -9.73 0.37
C LEU A 173 9.12 -10.06 -0.56
N LEU A 174 10.30 -10.36 -0.02
CA LEU A 174 11.50 -10.66 -0.82
C LEU A 174 11.30 -11.91 -1.69
N SER A 175 10.61 -12.94 -1.18
CA SER A 175 10.25 -14.11 -1.97
C SER A 175 9.33 -13.76 -3.14
N ILE A 176 8.33 -12.90 -2.91
CA ILE A 176 7.43 -12.42 -3.96
C ILE A 176 8.21 -11.65 -5.04
N LEU A 177 9.10 -10.74 -4.64
CA LEU A 177 9.91 -9.96 -5.58
C LEU A 177 10.85 -10.84 -6.42
N LYS A 178 11.46 -11.86 -5.79
CA LYS A 178 12.27 -12.85 -6.48
C LYS A 178 11.44 -13.65 -7.50
N ASN A 179 10.27 -14.14 -7.09
CA ASN A 179 9.40 -14.89 -7.99
C ASN A 179 8.90 -14.03 -9.16
N TYR A 180 8.69 -12.73 -8.96
CA TYR A 180 8.37 -11.80 -10.05
C TYR A 180 9.52 -11.70 -11.06
N SER A 181 10.76 -11.59 -10.59
CA SER A 181 11.92 -11.37 -11.46
C SER A 181 12.32 -12.61 -12.29
N GLU A 182 11.84 -13.79 -11.90
CA GLU A 182 12.01 -15.05 -12.63
C GLU A 182 10.95 -15.27 -13.73
N ARG A 183 9.90 -14.43 -13.81
CA ARG A 183 8.82 -14.57 -14.81
C ARG A 183 9.16 -13.91 -16.14
N GLU A 184 8.79 -14.59 -17.23
CA GLU A 184 8.77 -13.99 -18.57
C GLU A 184 7.42 -13.30 -18.83
N ARG A 185 7.42 -11.96 -18.92
CA ARG A 185 6.23 -11.17 -19.25
C ARG A 185 5.98 -11.21 -20.76
N ARG A 186 4.88 -11.84 -21.19
CA ARG A 186 4.53 -12.00 -22.61
C ARG A 186 3.83 -10.79 -23.22
N LEU A 187 3.21 -9.90 -22.42
CA LEU A 187 2.55 -8.65 -22.85
C LEU A 187 1.72 -8.77 -24.15
N GLY A 188 0.98 -9.88 -24.29
CA GLY A 188 0.13 -10.12 -25.46
C GLY A 188 0.86 -10.53 -26.76
N LYS A 189 2.13 -10.92 -26.68
CA LYS A 189 2.88 -11.60 -27.76
C LYS A 189 2.75 -13.12 -27.67
#